data_AF-A0A7X9HM11-F1
#
_entry.id   AF-A0A7X9HM11-F1
#
_cell.length_a   1.000
_cell.length_b   1.000
_cell.length_c   1.000
_cell.angle_alpha   90.00
_cell.angle_beta   90.00
_cell.angle_gamma   90.00
#
_symmetry.space_group_name_H-M   'P 1'
#
loop_
_entity.id
_entity.type
_entity.pdbx_description
1 polymer ?
#
loop_
_entity_poly.entity_id
_entity_poly.type
_entity_poly.pdbx_seq_one_letter_code
_entity_poly.pdbx_strand_id
1 'polypeptide(L)'
;MKKLLGLTFLCFWGVPAALAQNYQILSQDLDANRHGVTVIRVWGSHHDMGYAMGAAFADDILEGLRQVQGLAGANYSQLRQGMGLSSWPVSGIADELSGMVEGVKSIRPAATLDATDLKILNTFSDWGYACRSHSCWGRYVQAPVKTLSTRRLDFGTPFPAVLHHVLCAWDPSDGSPRFANLAWPGYVAVITGVNEYGTLVSLHDFNSDVALQNGVVPRSIATRLALTGFSNIALPDQLAWAEGQLSSIDVATGTFINYYAPEGYAGVFTCPPGAPCGTARRPQPDYLFGEAIMTTNSQTDGHSVAGGGTFMHDYYNDGVIPKDLASHYQLMGHNGLHLLSLAYRGRGDMTIWFEGRSDSGVTPRVELEWSELFQAAQQDGGSDAGPDGGVDAGADAGKDAGPDAGTDAVTDAGTDASTGTDSGAGDSGGQPSDGSGCGCGTGTGWFGLALLPAVLWRLRRSLAR
;
A
#
# COMPACT_ATOMS: atom_id res chain seq x y z
N MET A 1 -30.14 57.53 -46.81
CA MET A 1 -29.20 57.21 -45.71
C MET A 1 -29.96 56.47 -44.62
N LYS A 2 -29.92 55.13 -44.62
CA LYS A 2 -30.40 54.29 -43.52
C LYS A 2 -29.27 53.31 -43.21
N LYS A 3 -28.60 53.50 -42.07
CA LYS A 3 -27.53 52.61 -41.59
C LYS A 3 -28.18 51.41 -40.90
N LEU A 4 -27.92 50.23 -41.43
CA LEU A 4 -28.29 48.94 -40.87
C LEU A 4 -27.20 48.56 -39.84
N LEU A 5 -27.52 48.57 -38.55
CA LEU A 5 -26.67 47.98 -37.51
C LEU A 5 -26.96 46.47 -37.48
N GLY A 6 -25.99 45.66 -37.92
CA GLY A 6 -26.00 44.21 -37.73
C GLY A 6 -25.54 43.89 -36.31
N LEU A 7 -26.45 43.32 -35.52
CA LEU A 7 -26.18 42.81 -34.17
C LEU A 7 -25.63 41.38 -34.31
N THR A 8 -24.30 41.21 -34.25
CA THR A 8 -23.66 39.91 -34.24
C THR A 8 -23.80 39.28 -32.85
N PHE A 9 -24.70 38.31 -32.72
CA PHE A 9 -24.79 37.46 -31.53
C PHE A 9 -23.57 36.53 -31.51
N LEU A 10 -22.53 36.90 -30.75
CA LEU A 10 -21.46 35.97 -30.39
C LEU A 10 -22.02 34.99 -29.36
N CYS A 11 -22.46 33.82 -29.82
CA CYS A 11 -22.63 32.66 -28.95
C CYS A 11 -21.25 32.27 -28.44
N PHE A 12 -20.91 32.70 -27.22
CA PHE A 12 -19.83 32.08 -26.45
C PHE A 12 -20.27 30.65 -26.12
N TRP A 13 -19.83 29.70 -26.96
CA TRP A 13 -19.82 28.30 -26.57
C TRP A 13 -18.88 28.22 -25.38
N GLY A 14 -19.44 28.01 -24.18
CA GLY A 14 -18.67 27.82 -22.98
C GLY A 14 -17.72 26.65 -23.22
N VAL A 15 -16.44 26.94 -23.40
CA VAL A 15 -15.40 25.93 -23.36
C VAL A 15 -15.56 25.29 -21.98
N PRO A 16 -15.85 23.98 -21.89
CA PRO A 16 -15.93 23.32 -20.60
C PRO A 16 -14.63 23.65 -19.88
N ALA A 17 -14.72 24.21 -18.67
CA ALA A 17 -13.55 24.50 -17.86
C ALA A 17 -12.68 23.25 -17.88
N ALA A 18 -11.45 23.38 -18.37
CA ALA A 18 -10.52 22.27 -18.36
C ALA A 18 -10.45 21.79 -16.92
N LEU A 19 -11.04 20.63 -16.62
CA LEU A 19 -11.01 20.05 -15.29
C LEU A 19 -9.53 19.96 -14.95
N ALA A 20 -9.13 20.61 -13.85
CA ALA A 20 -7.76 20.54 -13.37
C ALA A 20 -7.39 19.06 -13.28
N GLN A 21 -6.37 18.65 -14.03
CA GLN A 21 -5.88 17.29 -13.96
C GLN A 21 -5.19 17.16 -12.61
N ASN A 22 -5.90 16.61 -11.63
CA ASN A 22 -5.42 16.41 -10.26
C ASN A 22 -4.41 15.26 -10.17
N TYR A 23 -3.52 15.15 -11.16
CA TYR A 23 -2.43 14.18 -11.21
C TYR A 23 -1.21 14.69 -11.96
N GLN A 24 -0.07 14.07 -11.67
CA GLN A 24 1.19 14.26 -12.37
C GLN A 24 1.91 12.92 -12.48
N ILE A 25 2.22 12.49 -13.70
CA ILE A 25 3.16 11.36 -13.91
C ILE A 25 4.57 11.91 -13.68
N LEU A 26 5.22 11.44 -12.62
CA LEU A 26 6.57 11.87 -12.22
C LEU A 26 7.64 11.15 -13.02
N SER A 27 7.43 9.87 -13.30
CA SER A 27 8.27 9.07 -14.18
C SER A 27 7.48 7.92 -14.80
N GLN A 28 7.88 7.50 -16.01
CA GLN A 28 7.27 6.38 -16.71
C GLN A 28 8.31 5.73 -17.62
N ASP A 29 8.43 4.40 -17.50
CA ASP A 29 9.25 3.56 -18.36
C ASP A 29 8.44 2.30 -18.67
N LEU A 30 7.85 2.28 -19.87
CA LEU A 30 6.96 1.21 -20.34
C LEU A 30 7.43 0.72 -21.69
N ASP A 31 7.37 -0.60 -21.90
CA ASP A 31 7.61 -1.22 -23.20
C ASP A 31 6.40 -1.10 -24.14
N ALA A 32 6.49 -1.72 -25.33
CA ALA A 32 5.43 -1.71 -26.32
C ALA A 32 4.13 -2.41 -25.86
N ASN A 33 4.20 -3.31 -24.89
CA ASN A 33 3.06 -3.99 -24.27
C ASN A 33 2.54 -3.23 -23.04
N ARG A 34 3.12 -2.08 -22.73
CA ARG A 34 2.85 -1.30 -21.51
C ARG A 34 3.25 -2.03 -20.23
N HIS A 35 4.21 -2.94 -20.30
CA HIS A 35 4.84 -3.52 -19.12
C HIS A 35 6.00 -2.61 -18.67
N GLY A 36 6.21 -2.47 -17.37
CA GLY A 36 7.23 -1.59 -16.81
C GLY A 36 6.77 -0.85 -15.56
N VAL A 37 7.27 0.37 -15.36
CA VAL A 37 7.00 1.17 -14.16
C VAL A 37 6.35 2.52 -14.49
N THR A 38 5.50 3.00 -13.59
CA THR A 38 5.01 4.39 -13.58
C THR A 38 4.96 4.89 -12.15
N VAL A 39 5.48 6.09 -11.93
CA VAL A 39 5.33 6.83 -10.67
C VAL A 39 4.38 7.99 -10.95
N ILE A 40 3.30 8.06 -10.19
CA ILE A 40 2.26 9.08 -10.36
C ILE A 40 1.89 9.65 -9.01
N ARG A 41 1.63 10.96 -8.97
CA ARG A 41 1.00 11.63 -7.83
C ARG A 41 -0.44 11.99 -8.21
N VAL A 42 -1.38 11.79 -7.29
CA VAL A 42 -2.76 12.28 -7.38
C VAL A 42 -3.09 13.09 -6.12
N TRP A 43 -3.89 14.15 -6.24
CA TRP A 43 -4.22 15.03 -5.11
C TRP A 43 -5.67 15.52 -5.13
N GLY A 44 -6.12 16.13 -4.03
CA GLY A 44 -7.46 16.74 -3.94
C GLY A 44 -8.46 15.89 -3.17
N SER A 45 -9.74 16.01 -3.49
CA SER A 45 -10.77 15.15 -2.88
C SER A 45 -10.59 13.69 -3.32
N HIS A 46 -11.20 12.76 -2.59
CA HIS A 46 -11.20 11.35 -2.98
C HIS A 46 -11.77 11.13 -4.40
N HIS A 47 -12.83 11.86 -4.76
CA HIS A 47 -13.38 11.82 -6.12
C HIS A 47 -12.37 12.34 -7.15
N ASP A 48 -11.73 13.49 -6.89
CA ASP A 48 -10.73 14.08 -7.77
C ASP A 48 -9.56 13.12 -8.04
N MET A 49 -9.01 12.51 -6.99
CA MET A 49 -7.92 11.54 -7.10
C MET A 49 -8.35 10.29 -7.87
N GLY A 50 -9.57 9.82 -7.63
CA GLY A 50 -10.21 8.75 -8.39
C GLY A 50 -10.28 9.08 -9.87
N TYR A 51 -10.83 10.25 -10.22
CA TYR A 51 -10.94 10.75 -11.59
C TYR A 51 -9.57 10.85 -12.26
N ALA A 52 -8.60 11.44 -11.58
CA ALA A 52 -7.22 11.54 -12.02
C ALA A 52 -6.64 10.16 -12.40
N MET A 53 -6.76 9.18 -11.51
CA MET A 53 -6.30 7.81 -11.74
C MET A 53 -7.03 7.15 -12.92
N GLY A 54 -8.34 7.33 -13.01
CA GLY A 54 -9.16 6.78 -14.10
C GLY A 54 -8.80 7.38 -15.47
N ALA A 55 -8.55 8.69 -15.51
CA ALA A 55 -8.18 9.40 -16.74
C ALA A 55 -6.74 9.06 -17.17
N ALA A 56 -5.80 9.04 -16.23
CA ALA A 56 -4.39 8.75 -16.51
C ALA A 56 -4.17 7.33 -17.07
N PHE A 57 -4.99 6.36 -16.64
CA PHE A 57 -4.82 4.95 -16.98
C PHE A 57 -6.05 4.31 -17.65
N ALA A 58 -6.86 5.09 -18.37
CA ALA A 58 -8.13 4.61 -18.91
C ALA A 58 -8.00 3.30 -19.73
N ASP A 59 -7.00 3.23 -20.63
CA ASP A 59 -6.77 2.04 -21.44
C ASP A 59 -6.28 0.84 -20.62
N ASP A 60 -5.34 1.07 -19.70
CA ASP A 60 -4.77 0.00 -18.87
C ASP A 60 -5.81 -0.61 -17.93
N ILE A 61 -6.68 0.23 -17.36
CA ILE A 61 -7.79 -0.21 -16.50
C ILE A 61 -8.77 -1.07 -17.29
N LEU A 62 -9.15 -0.65 -18.50
CA LEU A 62 -10.08 -1.41 -19.34
C LEU A 62 -9.47 -2.74 -19.79
N GLU A 63 -8.18 -2.75 -20.14
CA GLU A 63 -7.48 -3.96 -20.51
C GLU A 63 -7.34 -4.92 -19.31
N GLY A 64 -6.97 -4.42 -18.12
CA GLY A 64 -6.95 -5.21 -16.89
C GLY A 64 -8.31 -5.81 -16.55
N LEU A 65 -9.38 -5.02 -16.66
CA LEU A 65 -10.75 -5.51 -16.47
C LEU A 65 -11.13 -6.58 -17.49
N ARG A 66 -10.80 -6.39 -18.77
CA ARG A 66 -11.06 -7.38 -19.82
C ARG A 66 -10.34 -8.70 -19.53
N GLN A 67 -9.11 -8.64 -19.05
CA GLN A 67 -8.33 -9.83 -18.66
C GLN A 67 -8.95 -10.54 -17.45
N VAL A 68 -9.35 -9.80 -16.41
CA VAL A 68 -10.04 -10.35 -15.22
C VAL A 68 -11.39 -10.96 -15.60
N GLN A 69 -12.17 -10.31 -16.48
CA GLN A 69 -13.40 -10.86 -17.04
C GLN A 69 -13.15 -12.16 -17.82
N GLY A 70 -12.08 -12.21 -18.62
CA GLY A 70 -11.65 -13.41 -19.32
C GLY A 70 -11.32 -14.57 -18.38
N LEU A 71 -10.62 -14.29 -17.27
CA LEU A 71 -10.31 -15.29 -16.23
C LEU A 71 -11.57 -15.77 -15.49
N ALA A 72 -12.51 -14.88 -15.20
CA ALA A 72 -13.77 -15.23 -14.55
C ALA A 72 -14.72 -16.00 -15.48
N GLY A 73 -14.66 -15.72 -16.79
CA GLY A 73 -15.50 -16.32 -17.82
C GLY A 73 -17.00 -16.15 -17.50
N ALA A 74 -17.74 -17.26 -17.62
CA ALA A 74 -19.19 -17.29 -17.38
C ALA A 74 -19.59 -16.93 -15.92
N ASN A 75 -18.63 -16.85 -15.00
CA ASN A 75 -18.88 -16.60 -13.59
C ASN A 75 -18.76 -15.12 -13.18
N TYR A 76 -18.45 -14.23 -14.12
CA TYR A 76 -18.23 -12.81 -13.82
C TYR A 76 -19.48 -12.14 -13.21
N SER A 77 -20.69 -12.54 -13.62
CA SER A 77 -21.92 -12.00 -13.04
C SER A 77 -22.10 -12.39 -11.57
N GLN A 78 -21.72 -13.60 -11.18
CA GLN A 78 -21.71 -14.05 -9.78
C GLN A 78 -20.62 -13.32 -8.97
N LEU A 79 -19.45 -13.07 -9.55
CA LEU A 79 -18.43 -12.24 -8.91
C LEU A 79 -18.94 -10.83 -8.65
N ARG A 80 -19.60 -10.21 -9.64
CA ARG A 80 -20.23 -8.89 -9.48
C ARG A 80 -21.27 -8.89 -8.35
N GLN A 81 -22.12 -9.91 -8.30
CA GLN A 81 -23.12 -10.06 -7.23
C GLN A 81 -22.46 -10.19 -5.85
N GLY A 82 -21.45 -11.07 -5.71
CA GLY A 82 -20.72 -11.25 -4.46
C GLY A 82 -19.99 -9.96 -4.03
N MET A 83 -19.37 -9.26 -4.97
CA MET A 83 -18.70 -8.00 -4.71
C MET A 83 -19.67 -6.90 -4.24
N GLY A 84 -20.90 -6.90 -4.77
CA GLY A 84 -21.97 -6.01 -4.31
C GLY A 84 -22.39 -6.20 -2.86
N LEU A 85 -22.06 -7.35 -2.23
CA LEU A 85 -22.33 -7.65 -0.83
C LEU A 85 -21.17 -7.31 0.12
N SER A 86 -20.00 -6.96 -0.43
CA SER A 86 -18.82 -6.65 0.37
C SER A 86 -18.86 -5.23 0.96
N SER A 87 -18.30 -5.07 2.16
CA SER A 87 -18.14 -3.79 2.84
C SER A 87 -16.79 -3.15 2.49
N TRP A 88 -16.81 -1.82 2.29
CA TRP A 88 -15.66 -1.01 1.93
C TRP A 88 -15.54 0.18 2.90
N PRO A 89 -15.13 -0.06 4.17
CA PRO A 89 -15.26 0.91 5.26
C PRO A 89 -14.21 2.04 5.24
N VAL A 90 -13.35 2.09 4.22
CA VAL A 90 -12.35 3.15 4.06
C VAL A 90 -13.07 4.45 3.68
N SER A 91 -12.86 5.52 4.46
CA SER A 91 -13.43 6.83 4.15
C SER A 91 -13.06 7.26 2.73
N GLY A 92 -14.04 7.79 1.98
CA GLY A 92 -13.83 8.30 0.63
C GLY A 92 -13.62 7.25 -0.48
N ILE A 93 -13.43 5.96 -0.17
CA ILE A 93 -13.11 4.96 -1.22
C ILE A 93 -14.23 4.77 -2.25
N ALA A 94 -15.49 4.99 -1.86
CA ALA A 94 -16.61 4.97 -2.80
C ALA A 94 -16.52 6.13 -3.80
N ASP A 95 -16.08 7.31 -3.34
CA ASP A 95 -15.87 8.49 -4.17
C ASP A 95 -14.64 8.30 -5.08
N GLU A 96 -13.55 7.70 -4.58
CA GLU A 96 -12.39 7.31 -5.41
C GLU A 96 -12.80 6.39 -6.56
N LEU A 97 -13.63 5.38 -6.29
CA LEU A 97 -14.12 4.45 -7.32
C LEU A 97 -15.07 5.13 -8.30
N SER A 98 -15.97 6.00 -7.83
CA SER A 98 -16.89 6.76 -8.70
C SER A 98 -16.11 7.71 -9.61
N GLY A 99 -15.20 8.49 -9.03
CA GLY A 99 -14.30 9.37 -9.76
C GLY A 99 -13.53 8.59 -10.81
N MET A 100 -12.99 7.41 -10.46
CA MET A 100 -12.25 6.58 -11.42
C MET A 100 -13.11 6.11 -12.61
N VAL A 101 -14.37 5.72 -12.38
CA VAL A 101 -15.29 5.39 -13.48
C VAL A 101 -15.49 6.60 -14.41
N GLU A 102 -15.67 7.79 -13.84
CA GLU A 102 -15.83 9.03 -14.59
C GLU A 102 -14.54 9.40 -15.35
N GLY A 103 -13.39 9.26 -14.72
CA GLY A 103 -12.07 9.47 -15.32
C GLY A 103 -11.85 8.57 -16.54
N VAL A 104 -12.11 7.26 -16.40
CA VAL A 104 -12.04 6.31 -17.52
C VAL A 104 -12.99 6.73 -18.65
N LYS A 105 -14.24 7.08 -18.32
CA LYS A 105 -15.26 7.47 -19.31
C LYS A 105 -14.96 8.81 -19.99
N SER A 106 -14.23 9.71 -19.34
CA SER A 106 -13.79 10.97 -19.97
C SER A 106 -12.85 10.73 -21.15
N ILE A 107 -12.01 9.68 -21.07
CA ILE A 107 -11.06 9.28 -22.12
C ILE A 107 -11.65 8.23 -23.07
N ARG A 108 -12.55 7.39 -22.56
CA ARG A 108 -13.24 6.31 -23.28
C ARG A 108 -14.77 6.38 -23.05
N PRO A 109 -15.49 7.30 -23.72
CA PRO A 109 -16.92 7.51 -23.48
C PRO A 109 -17.82 6.29 -23.72
N ALA A 110 -17.37 5.34 -24.55
CA ALA A 110 -18.09 4.11 -24.83
C ALA A 110 -17.87 3.01 -23.77
N ALA A 111 -17.00 3.24 -22.78
CA ALA A 111 -16.71 2.25 -21.75
C ALA A 111 -17.94 1.98 -20.87
N THR A 112 -18.26 0.71 -20.66
CA THR A 112 -19.46 0.27 -19.93
C THR A 112 -19.20 -0.08 -18.46
N LEU A 113 -17.97 0.11 -17.97
CA LEU A 113 -17.60 -0.20 -16.60
C LEU A 113 -18.38 0.63 -15.56
N ASP A 114 -18.52 0.06 -14.38
CA ASP A 114 -18.99 0.72 -13.16
C ASP A 114 -18.07 0.47 -11.95
N ALA A 115 -18.44 1.03 -10.79
CA ALA A 115 -17.65 0.89 -9.57
C ALA A 115 -17.53 -0.57 -9.12
N THR A 116 -18.50 -1.45 -9.45
CA THR A 116 -18.42 -2.87 -9.09
C THR A 116 -17.36 -3.60 -9.91
N ASP A 117 -17.19 -3.24 -11.19
CA ASP A 117 -16.08 -3.75 -12.01
C ASP A 117 -14.73 -3.35 -11.40
N LEU A 118 -14.58 -2.09 -10.99
CA LEU A 118 -13.36 -1.61 -10.34
C LEU A 118 -13.11 -2.29 -8.98
N LYS A 119 -14.15 -2.53 -8.18
CA LYS A 119 -14.03 -3.33 -6.95
C LYS A 119 -13.46 -4.72 -7.24
N ILE A 120 -13.96 -5.39 -8.28
CA ILE A 120 -13.47 -6.70 -8.68
C ILE A 120 -11.98 -6.65 -9.05
N LEU A 121 -11.55 -5.68 -9.86
CA LEU A 121 -10.14 -5.48 -10.19
C LEU A 121 -9.28 -5.26 -8.94
N ASN A 122 -9.78 -4.48 -7.99
CA ASN A 122 -9.11 -4.12 -6.74
C ASN A 122 -9.04 -5.27 -5.73
N THR A 123 -9.95 -6.23 -5.82
CA THR A 123 -9.93 -7.43 -4.97
C THR A 123 -9.22 -8.61 -5.62
N PHE A 124 -8.57 -8.42 -6.77
CA PHE A 124 -7.88 -9.54 -7.40
C PHE A 124 -6.82 -10.12 -6.46
N SER A 125 -6.18 -9.25 -5.66
CA SER A 125 -5.31 -9.50 -4.48
C SER A 125 -5.89 -10.41 -3.39
N ASP A 126 -7.16 -10.77 -3.47
CA ASP A 126 -7.84 -11.57 -2.47
C ASP A 126 -7.85 -13.05 -2.85
N TRP A 127 -7.33 -13.42 -4.04
CA TRP A 127 -7.58 -14.74 -4.65
C TRP A 127 -6.36 -15.69 -4.74
N GLY A 128 -5.19 -15.31 -4.20
CA GLY A 128 -4.08 -16.22 -3.80
C GLY A 128 -2.66 -15.64 -3.98
N TYR A 129 -1.74 -15.83 -3.01
CA TYR A 129 -0.35 -15.30 -3.07
C TYR A 129 0.64 -16.18 -2.30
N ALA A 130 1.93 -16.00 -2.59
CA ALA A 130 2.99 -16.17 -1.60
C ALA A 130 3.62 -14.79 -1.33
N CYS A 131 4.13 -14.53 -0.13
CA CYS A 131 4.62 -13.22 0.28
C CYS A 131 5.68 -13.33 1.37
N ARG A 132 6.62 -12.38 1.41
CA ARG A 132 7.65 -12.27 2.45
C ARG A 132 7.88 -10.80 2.78
N SER A 133 8.00 -10.47 4.06
CA SER A 133 8.28 -9.11 4.53
C SER A 133 9.07 -9.11 5.82
N HIS A 134 9.91 -8.10 6.01
CA HIS A 134 10.61 -7.86 7.26
C HIS A 134 10.83 -6.37 7.52
N SER A 135 11.03 -6.02 8.78
CA SER A 135 11.34 -4.67 9.24
C SER A 135 12.26 -4.73 10.45
N CYS A 136 13.14 -3.74 10.61
CA CYS A 136 14.01 -3.60 11.76
C CYS A 136 14.27 -2.15 12.16
N TRP A 137 14.66 -1.96 13.42
CA TRP A 137 14.98 -0.68 14.07
C TRP A 137 16.05 -0.91 15.15
N GLY A 138 16.27 0.08 16.02
CA GLY A 138 17.21 -0.05 17.13
C GLY A 138 18.64 -0.30 16.66
N ARG A 139 19.27 -1.37 17.16
CA ARG A 139 20.65 -1.74 16.82
C ARG A 139 20.84 -2.07 15.36
N TYR A 140 19.79 -2.50 14.66
CA TYR A 140 19.89 -2.91 13.26
C TYR A 140 19.95 -1.75 12.28
N VAL A 141 19.84 -0.50 12.73
CA VAL A 141 19.90 0.68 11.86
C VAL A 141 20.89 1.69 12.42
N GLN A 142 21.32 2.62 11.56
CA GLN A 142 22.18 3.74 11.96
C GLN A 142 21.55 5.07 11.58
N ALA A 143 21.75 6.07 12.44
CA ALA A 143 21.32 7.43 12.18
C ALA A 143 21.84 7.93 10.80
N PRO A 144 21.02 8.67 10.04
CA PRO A 144 19.69 9.18 10.40
C PRO A 144 18.54 8.18 10.23
N VAL A 145 18.80 6.97 9.73
CA VAL A 145 17.76 5.95 9.52
C VAL A 145 17.32 5.37 10.87
N LYS A 146 16.00 5.34 11.07
CA LYS A 146 15.35 4.83 12.27
C LYS A 146 14.66 3.49 12.06
N THR A 147 14.27 3.18 10.83
CA THR A 147 13.63 1.91 10.49
C THR A 147 13.90 1.57 9.03
N LEU A 148 14.18 0.30 8.78
CA LEU A 148 14.18 -0.30 7.45
C LEU A 148 12.99 -1.24 7.34
N SER A 149 12.27 -1.20 6.23
CA SER A 149 11.16 -2.13 5.96
C SER A 149 11.21 -2.58 4.51
N THR A 150 11.04 -3.87 4.28
CA THR A 150 11.00 -4.45 2.94
C THR A 150 9.88 -5.45 2.80
N ARG A 151 9.23 -5.41 1.64
CA ARG A 151 8.18 -6.31 1.20
C ARG A 151 8.48 -6.84 -0.19
N ARG A 152 8.47 -8.16 -0.35
CA ARG A 152 8.43 -8.84 -1.65
C ARG A 152 7.08 -9.52 -1.83
N LEU A 153 6.37 -9.17 -2.88
CA LEU A 153 5.11 -9.80 -3.27
C LEU A 153 5.43 -10.99 -4.19
N ASP A 154 5.42 -12.22 -3.67
CA ASP A 154 5.65 -13.45 -4.48
C ASP A 154 4.38 -13.88 -5.20
N PHE A 155 3.84 -12.96 -6.00
CA PHE A 155 2.70 -13.23 -6.84
C PHE A 155 3.16 -13.69 -8.23
N GLY A 156 2.41 -14.62 -8.81
CA GLY A 156 2.56 -14.94 -10.23
C GLY A 156 2.20 -13.73 -11.10
N THR A 157 2.13 -13.96 -12.40
CA THR A 157 1.57 -12.99 -13.34
C THR A 157 0.19 -13.49 -13.74
N PRO A 158 -0.86 -13.28 -12.92
CA PRO A 158 -2.19 -13.85 -13.18
C PRO A 158 -2.80 -13.33 -14.49
N PHE A 159 -2.45 -12.11 -14.88
CA PHE A 159 -2.83 -11.48 -16.13
C PHE A 159 -1.79 -10.41 -16.50
N PRO A 160 -1.54 -10.15 -17.80
CA PRO A 160 -0.49 -9.24 -18.25
C PRO A 160 -0.53 -7.82 -17.64
N ALA A 161 -1.72 -7.25 -17.38
CA ALA A 161 -1.81 -5.88 -16.87
C ALA A 161 -1.16 -5.68 -15.47
N VAL A 162 -0.89 -6.74 -14.70
CA VAL A 162 -0.10 -6.61 -13.45
C VAL A 162 1.39 -6.31 -13.68
N LEU A 163 1.88 -6.48 -14.92
CA LEU A 163 3.23 -6.14 -15.34
C LEU A 163 3.41 -4.63 -15.61
N HIS A 164 2.32 -3.85 -15.57
CA HIS A 164 2.40 -2.40 -15.41
C HIS A 164 2.40 -2.07 -13.92
N HIS A 165 3.56 -1.72 -13.40
CA HIS A 165 3.77 -1.47 -11.97
C HIS A 165 3.60 0.01 -11.69
N VAL A 166 2.63 0.35 -10.85
CA VAL A 166 2.30 1.75 -10.54
C VAL A 166 2.59 2.01 -9.07
N LEU A 167 3.53 2.92 -8.80
CA LEU A 167 3.64 3.56 -7.50
C LEU A 167 2.80 4.85 -7.53
N CYS A 168 1.60 4.78 -6.95
CA CYS A 168 0.70 5.93 -6.87
C CYS A 168 0.84 6.62 -5.50
N ALA A 169 1.26 7.87 -5.49
CA ALA A 169 1.32 8.76 -4.34
C ALA A 169 0.01 9.55 -4.22
N TRP A 170 -0.74 9.29 -3.16
CA TRP A 170 -2.05 9.87 -2.89
C TRP A 170 -1.93 10.99 -1.86
N ASP A 171 -2.38 12.18 -2.24
CA ASP A 171 -2.29 13.42 -1.45
C ASP A 171 -3.70 13.98 -1.15
N PRO A 172 -4.44 13.33 -0.23
CA PRO A 172 -5.82 13.71 0.08
C PRO A 172 -5.90 15.08 0.76
N SER A 173 -6.92 15.86 0.40
CA SER A 173 -7.13 17.21 0.96
C SER A 173 -7.93 17.25 2.27
N ASP A 174 -8.36 16.10 2.78
CA ASP A 174 -9.23 15.99 3.97
C ASP A 174 -8.47 15.80 5.30
N GLY A 175 -7.13 15.76 5.24
CA GLY A 175 -6.26 15.55 6.39
C GLY A 175 -6.00 14.07 6.74
N SER A 176 -6.54 13.13 5.96
CA SER A 176 -6.12 11.74 6.02
C SER A 176 -4.64 11.59 5.60
N PRO A 177 -3.96 10.48 5.97
CA PRO A 177 -2.53 10.35 5.75
C PRO A 177 -2.22 10.30 4.26
N ARG A 178 -1.21 11.08 3.84
CA ARG A 178 -0.56 10.88 2.54
C ARG A 178 0.06 9.50 2.49
N PHE A 179 -0.09 8.80 1.38
CA PHE A 179 0.45 7.44 1.24
C PHE A 179 0.84 7.12 -0.20
N ALA A 180 1.80 6.21 -0.37
CA ALA A 180 2.18 5.63 -1.64
C ALA A 180 1.76 4.15 -1.70
N ASN A 181 1.16 3.74 -2.81
CA ASN A 181 0.68 2.38 -3.04
C ASN A 181 1.38 1.79 -4.27
N LEU A 182 2.10 0.68 -4.09
CA LEU A 182 2.73 -0.05 -5.20
C LEU A 182 1.81 -1.19 -5.65
N ALA A 183 1.22 -1.03 -6.82
CA ALA A 183 0.27 -1.99 -7.39
C ALA A 183 0.27 -1.89 -8.93
N TRP A 184 -0.91 -1.89 -9.55
CA TRP A 184 -1.13 -1.79 -10.99
C TRP A 184 -2.21 -0.74 -11.31
N PRO A 185 -2.43 -0.38 -12.58
CA PRO A 185 -3.39 0.65 -12.94
C PRO A 185 -4.81 0.42 -12.39
N GLY A 186 -5.40 1.48 -11.85
CA GLY A 186 -6.74 1.45 -11.25
C GLY A 186 -6.84 0.82 -9.85
N TYR A 187 -5.70 0.52 -9.22
CA TYR A 187 -5.67 -0.15 -7.92
C TYR A 187 -5.62 0.86 -6.75
N VAL A 188 -6.76 1.02 -6.06
CA VAL A 188 -6.99 1.87 -4.88
C VAL A 188 -6.92 1.12 -3.55
N ALA A 189 -7.15 -0.20 -3.57
CA ALA A 189 -6.88 -1.07 -2.42
C ALA A 189 -5.38 -1.15 -2.11
N VAL A 190 -4.96 -1.81 -1.03
CA VAL A 190 -3.52 -1.91 -0.68
C VAL A 190 -3.09 -3.37 -0.58
N ILE A 191 -2.03 -3.70 -1.32
CA ILE A 191 -1.25 -4.94 -1.16
C ILE A 191 0.10 -4.63 -0.53
N THR A 192 0.72 -3.53 -0.98
CA THR A 192 1.99 -2.99 -0.49
C THR A 192 1.87 -1.48 -0.49
N GLY A 193 1.74 -0.87 0.69
CA GLY A 193 1.61 0.58 0.82
C GLY A 193 2.43 1.13 1.98
N VAL A 194 2.82 2.40 1.86
CA VAL A 194 3.54 3.16 2.89
C VAL A 194 2.87 4.51 3.08
N ASN A 195 2.68 4.97 4.32
CA ASN A 195 2.15 6.31 4.61
C ASN A 195 3.24 7.26 5.07
N GLU A 196 2.90 8.54 5.22
CA GLU A 196 3.86 9.58 5.63
C GLU A 196 4.51 9.36 7.01
N TYR A 197 3.99 8.45 7.83
CA TYR A 197 4.58 8.07 9.11
C TYR A 197 5.67 7.01 8.98
N GLY A 198 5.93 6.49 7.77
CA GLY A 198 6.86 5.40 7.52
C GLY A 198 6.27 4.01 7.74
N THR A 199 4.98 3.92 8.05
CA THR A 199 4.29 2.66 8.29
C THR A 199 4.11 1.92 6.97
N LEU A 200 4.82 0.79 6.80
CA LEU A 200 4.60 -0.14 5.70
C LEU A 200 3.48 -1.10 6.09
N VAL A 201 2.39 -1.10 5.34
CA VAL A 201 1.31 -2.07 5.49
C VAL A 201 1.30 -2.99 4.28
N SER A 202 1.23 -4.29 4.52
CA SER A 202 1.25 -5.25 3.42
C SER A 202 0.46 -6.53 3.68
N LEU A 203 -0.08 -7.09 2.60
CA LEU A 203 -1.02 -8.21 2.63
C LEU A 203 -0.33 -9.55 2.41
N HIS A 204 -0.49 -10.53 3.30
CA HIS A 204 0.10 -11.87 3.15
C HIS A 204 -0.98 -12.95 3.10
N ASP A 205 -0.80 -13.93 2.22
CA ASP A 205 -1.71 -15.08 2.18
C ASP A 205 -1.53 -15.97 3.41
N PHE A 206 -2.65 -16.32 4.03
CA PHE A 206 -2.73 -17.24 5.16
C PHE A 206 -4.11 -17.87 5.14
N ASN A 207 -4.21 -19.20 5.08
CA ASN A 207 -5.49 -19.89 5.02
C ASN A 207 -6.45 -19.27 3.99
N SER A 208 -6.14 -19.39 2.70
CA SER A 208 -6.79 -18.74 1.55
C SER A 208 -8.27 -19.13 1.31
N ASP A 209 -8.92 -19.73 2.31
CA ASP A 209 -10.37 -19.88 2.36
C ASP A 209 -11.05 -18.50 2.26
N VAL A 210 -12.15 -18.46 1.51
CA VAL A 210 -12.97 -17.26 1.32
C VAL A 210 -14.34 -17.47 1.97
N ALA A 211 -14.74 -16.52 2.81
CA ALA A 211 -16.07 -16.37 3.35
C ALA A 211 -16.81 -15.25 2.62
N LEU A 212 -17.72 -15.62 1.73
CA LEU A 212 -18.56 -14.66 1.00
C LEU A 212 -19.91 -14.57 1.70
N GLN A 213 -20.00 -13.65 2.65
CA GLN A 213 -21.22 -13.31 3.37
C GLN A 213 -21.43 -11.80 3.33
N ASN A 214 -22.65 -11.34 3.62
CA ASN A 214 -22.96 -9.91 3.57
C ASN A 214 -22.11 -9.12 4.58
N GLY A 215 -21.51 -8.03 4.14
CA GLY A 215 -20.78 -7.10 5.01
C GLY A 215 -19.31 -7.43 5.27
N VAL A 216 -18.76 -8.55 4.76
CA VAL A 216 -17.32 -8.81 4.90
C VAL A 216 -16.48 -7.80 4.13
N VAL A 217 -15.31 -7.49 4.66
CA VAL A 217 -14.34 -6.57 4.08
C VAL A 217 -13.28 -7.37 3.32
N PRO A 218 -13.02 -7.10 2.04
CA PRO A 218 -11.89 -7.71 1.34
C PRO A 218 -10.58 -7.39 2.07
N ARG A 219 -9.66 -8.35 2.15
CA ARG A 219 -8.44 -8.20 2.96
C ARG A 219 -7.51 -7.09 2.45
N SER A 220 -7.53 -6.83 1.15
CA SER A 220 -6.84 -5.68 0.52
C SER A 220 -7.43 -4.32 0.94
N ILE A 221 -8.73 -4.29 1.24
CA ILE A 221 -9.42 -3.12 1.79
C ILE A 221 -9.18 -2.97 3.29
N ALA A 222 -9.16 -4.08 4.04
CA ALA A 222 -8.73 -4.06 5.44
C ALA A 222 -7.28 -3.54 5.59
N THR A 223 -6.40 -3.91 4.65
CA THR A 223 -5.02 -3.39 4.57
C THR A 223 -5.01 -1.89 4.31
N ARG A 224 -5.83 -1.39 3.38
CA ARG A 224 -5.98 0.06 3.12
C ARG A 224 -6.54 0.80 4.33
N LEU A 225 -7.53 0.22 5.03
CA LEU A 225 -8.10 0.78 6.26
C LEU A 225 -7.02 0.95 7.32
N ALA A 226 -6.21 -0.09 7.58
CA ALA A 226 -5.12 -0.01 8.55
C ALA A 226 -4.09 1.09 8.17
N LEU A 227 -3.78 1.24 6.89
CA LEU A 227 -2.79 2.22 6.41
C LEU A 227 -3.27 3.68 6.51
N THR A 228 -4.55 3.94 6.27
CA THR A 228 -5.06 5.29 5.96
C THR A 228 -6.28 5.75 6.77
N GLY A 229 -6.94 4.86 7.54
CA GLY A 229 -8.21 5.19 8.18
C GLY A 229 -8.11 6.10 9.42
N PHE A 230 -6.91 6.57 9.77
CA PHE A 230 -6.69 7.43 10.93
C PHE A 230 -6.20 8.81 10.51
N SER A 231 -6.45 9.83 11.33
CA SER A 231 -5.90 11.17 11.15
C SER A 231 -5.33 11.65 12.48
N ASN A 232 -4.14 12.25 12.45
CA ASN A 232 -3.50 12.87 13.63
C ASN A 232 -3.29 11.93 14.83
N ILE A 233 -3.02 10.64 14.58
CA ILE A 233 -2.65 9.68 15.64
C ILE A 233 -1.14 9.63 15.77
N ALA A 234 -0.63 9.80 17.01
CA ALA A 234 0.79 9.70 17.31
C ALA A 234 1.31 8.29 17.01
N LEU A 235 2.54 8.19 16.51
CA LEU A 235 3.14 6.92 16.07
C LEU A 235 2.99 5.76 17.08
N PRO A 236 3.22 5.95 18.40
CA PRO A 236 3.05 4.87 19.38
C PRO A 236 1.62 4.30 19.48
N ASP A 237 0.61 5.09 19.15
CA ASP A 237 -0.80 4.73 19.28
C ASP A 237 -1.39 4.13 18.00
N GLN A 238 -0.68 4.22 16.88
CA GLN A 238 -1.19 3.80 15.57
C GLN A 238 -1.47 2.30 15.48
N LEU A 239 -0.63 1.45 16.08
CA LEU A 239 -0.86 0.00 16.10
C LEU A 239 -2.11 -0.37 16.90
N ALA A 240 -2.32 0.28 18.06
CA ALA A 240 -3.51 0.06 18.88
C ALA A 240 -4.78 0.50 18.15
N TRP A 241 -4.71 1.63 17.43
CA TRP A 241 -5.80 2.05 16.56
C TRP A 241 -6.10 1.02 15.46
N ALA A 242 -5.07 0.53 14.76
CA ALA A 242 -5.24 -0.48 13.71
C ALA A 242 -5.84 -1.78 14.26
N GLU A 243 -5.40 -2.22 15.45
CA GLU A 243 -5.98 -3.37 16.16
C GLU A 243 -7.46 -3.16 16.47
N GLY A 244 -7.85 -1.98 16.96
CA GLY A 244 -9.25 -1.63 17.21
C GLY A 244 -10.11 -1.66 15.95
N GLN A 245 -9.60 -1.19 14.81
CA GLN A 245 -10.34 -1.25 13.55
C GLN A 245 -10.46 -2.68 13.02
N LEU A 246 -9.35 -3.42 12.96
CA LEU A 246 -9.31 -4.76 12.36
C LEU A 246 -10.04 -5.82 13.21
N SER A 247 -10.15 -5.61 14.53
CA SER A 247 -10.98 -6.45 15.41
C SER A 247 -12.48 -6.12 15.33
N SER A 248 -12.87 -5.06 14.62
CA SER A 248 -14.27 -4.64 14.47
C SER A 248 -14.90 -5.01 13.12
N ILE A 249 -14.14 -5.60 12.20
CA ILE A 249 -14.59 -5.96 10.85
C ILE A 249 -14.35 -7.44 10.56
N ASP A 250 -15.28 -8.09 9.85
CA ASP A 250 -15.06 -9.45 9.35
C ASP A 250 -14.29 -9.42 8.04
N VAL A 251 -13.14 -10.11 7.97
CA VAL A 251 -12.30 -10.12 6.77
C VAL A 251 -12.70 -11.28 5.84
N ALA A 252 -12.93 -11.01 4.56
CA ALA A 252 -13.51 -11.98 3.62
C ALA A 252 -12.63 -13.21 3.37
N THR A 253 -11.32 -13.01 3.25
CA THR A 253 -10.34 -14.08 2.95
C THR A 253 -9.31 -14.14 4.06
N GLY A 254 -8.93 -15.35 4.47
CA GLY A 254 -7.88 -15.52 5.46
C GLY A 254 -6.58 -14.80 5.05
N THR A 255 -5.90 -14.17 6.01
CA THR A 255 -4.69 -13.38 5.71
C THR A 255 -3.84 -13.09 6.94
N PHE A 256 -2.58 -12.70 6.69
CA PHE A 256 -1.87 -11.81 7.58
C PHE A 256 -1.88 -10.38 7.05
N ILE A 257 -2.22 -9.41 7.90
CA ILE A 257 -2.00 -7.99 7.63
C ILE A 257 -0.77 -7.57 8.40
N ASN A 258 0.34 -7.32 7.69
CA ASN A 258 1.56 -6.79 8.27
C ASN A 258 1.39 -5.28 8.46
N TYR A 259 1.64 -4.80 9.68
CA TYR A 259 1.59 -3.38 10.04
C TYR A 259 2.94 -2.97 10.61
N TYR A 260 3.88 -2.60 9.75
CA TYR A 260 5.25 -2.28 10.15
C TYR A 260 5.41 -0.77 10.36
N ALA A 261 4.83 -0.27 11.45
CA ALA A 261 5.07 1.08 11.92
C ALA A 261 6.51 1.21 12.44
N PRO A 262 7.19 2.36 12.20
CA PRO A 262 8.58 2.54 12.62
C PRO A 262 8.84 2.44 14.12
N GLU A 263 10.12 2.40 14.48
CA GLU A 263 10.61 2.58 15.86
C GLU A 263 10.04 1.59 16.89
N GLY A 264 9.68 0.38 16.44
CA GLY A 264 9.21 -0.71 17.33
C GLY A 264 7.71 -0.79 17.54
N TYR A 265 6.92 0.05 16.87
CA TYR A 265 5.46 0.02 16.95
C TYR A 265 4.81 -0.93 15.93
N ALA A 266 5.57 -1.90 15.42
CA ALA A 266 5.11 -2.85 14.42
C ALA A 266 4.27 -3.99 15.00
N GLY A 267 3.41 -4.58 14.16
CA GLY A 267 2.64 -5.77 14.49
C GLY A 267 2.17 -6.54 13.25
N VAL A 268 1.70 -7.77 13.46
CA VAL A 268 1.13 -8.62 12.41
C VAL A 268 -0.20 -9.19 12.89
N PHE A 269 -1.27 -8.91 12.14
CA PHE A 269 -2.61 -9.39 12.45
C PHE A 269 -2.89 -10.70 11.71
N THR A 270 -3.30 -11.74 12.43
CA THR A 270 -3.89 -12.94 11.83
C THR A 270 -5.39 -12.75 11.68
N CYS A 271 -5.89 -12.77 10.45
CA CYS A 271 -7.29 -12.58 10.15
C CYS A 271 -7.88 -13.87 9.57
N PRO A 272 -8.72 -14.60 10.32
CA PRO A 272 -9.45 -15.76 9.81
C PRO A 272 -10.53 -15.33 8.78
N PRO A 273 -10.91 -16.23 7.85
CA PRO A 273 -11.93 -15.92 6.86
C PRO A 273 -13.32 -15.78 7.52
N GLY A 274 -14.00 -14.68 7.20
CA GLY A 274 -15.36 -14.37 7.66
C GLY A 274 -15.45 -13.96 9.12
N ALA A 275 -14.34 -13.56 9.74
CA ALA A 275 -14.27 -13.18 11.14
C ALA A 275 -13.27 -12.04 11.37
N PRO A 276 -13.29 -11.40 12.55
CA PRO A 276 -12.36 -10.33 12.86
C PRO A 276 -10.93 -10.80 13.04
N CYS A 277 -9.99 -9.89 12.81
CA CYS A 277 -8.58 -10.18 13.07
C CYS A 277 -8.31 -10.35 14.57
N GLY A 278 -7.36 -11.22 14.91
CA GLY A 278 -6.87 -11.37 16.27
C GLY A 278 -5.95 -10.21 16.69
N THR A 279 -5.53 -10.22 17.96
CA THR A 279 -4.51 -9.30 18.50
C THR A 279 -3.24 -9.32 17.67
N ALA A 280 -2.60 -8.16 17.51
CA ALA A 280 -1.36 -8.05 16.76
C ALA A 280 -0.25 -8.87 17.45
N ARG A 281 0.40 -9.74 16.68
CA ARG A 281 1.69 -10.31 17.07
C ARG A 281 2.74 -9.21 17.05
N ARG A 282 3.44 -9.02 18.16
CA ARG A 282 4.45 -7.97 18.35
C ARG A 282 5.88 -8.54 18.29
N PRO A 283 6.89 -7.70 18.00
CA PRO A 283 8.30 -8.04 18.21
C PRO A 283 8.53 -8.47 19.66
N GLN A 284 9.36 -9.49 19.88
CA GLN A 284 9.57 -10.09 21.20
C GLN A 284 11.01 -9.88 21.68
N PRO A 285 11.26 -9.46 22.93
CA PRO A 285 12.62 -9.21 23.42
C PRO A 285 13.55 -10.44 23.35
N ASP A 286 13.01 -11.64 23.46
CA ASP A 286 13.74 -12.91 23.38
C ASP A 286 13.98 -13.39 21.93
N TYR A 287 13.43 -12.70 20.93
CA TYR A 287 13.67 -12.98 19.52
C TYR A 287 14.12 -11.71 18.78
N LEU A 288 15.40 -11.71 18.34
CA LEU A 288 16.03 -10.56 17.69
C LEU A 288 15.91 -9.26 18.52
N PHE A 289 15.98 -9.40 19.85
CA PHE A 289 15.95 -8.30 20.81
C PHE A 289 14.69 -7.43 20.79
N GLY A 290 13.61 -7.88 20.15
CA GLY A 290 12.42 -7.06 19.90
C GLY A 290 12.69 -5.91 18.92
N GLU A 291 13.77 -5.99 18.14
CA GLU A 291 14.24 -4.94 17.23
C GLU A 291 14.08 -5.29 15.75
N ALA A 292 13.46 -6.44 15.46
CA ALA A 292 13.06 -6.85 14.12
C ALA A 292 11.74 -7.65 14.16
N ILE A 293 11.00 -7.59 13.05
CA ILE A 293 9.82 -8.42 12.81
C ILE A 293 9.85 -8.95 11.38
N MET A 294 9.42 -10.20 11.21
CA MET A 294 9.35 -10.84 9.89
C MET A 294 8.09 -11.68 9.75
N THR A 295 7.65 -11.82 8.50
CA THR A 295 6.46 -12.57 8.13
C THR A 295 6.67 -13.23 6.77
N THR A 296 6.26 -14.50 6.66
CA THR A 296 6.11 -15.26 5.41
C THR A 296 4.63 -15.60 5.23
N ASN A 297 4.28 -16.74 4.62
CA ASN A 297 2.91 -17.27 4.61
C ASN A 297 2.65 -18.29 5.73
N SER A 298 3.60 -18.44 6.65
CA SER A 298 3.48 -19.35 7.79
C SER A 298 3.24 -18.56 9.08
N GLN A 299 2.36 -19.09 9.92
CA GLN A 299 2.15 -18.58 11.27
C GLN A 299 3.43 -18.74 12.10
N THR A 300 3.69 -17.76 12.97
CA THR A 300 4.65 -17.82 14.08
C THR A 300 4.03 -17.08 15.27
N ASP A 301 4.56 -17.30 16.46
CA ASP A 301 4.25 -16.56 17.69
C ASP A 301 5.11 -15.30 17.85
N GLY A 302 6.16 -15.16 17.04
CA GLY A 302 7.10 -14.05 17.11
C GLY A 302 8.31 -14.30 18.00
N HIS A 303 8.36 -15.46 18.67
CA HIS A 303 9.52 -15.95 19.42
C HIS A 303 10.46 -16.81 18.56
N SER A 304 10.05 -17.11 17.32
CA SER A 304 10.81 -17.93 16.39
C SER A 304 10.58 -17.52 14.93
N VAL A 305 11.49 -17.94 14.06
CA VAL A 305 11.39 -17.68 12.61
C VAL A 305 10.18 -18.40 12.01
N ALA A 306 9.40 -17.67 11.21
CA ALA A 306 8.30 -18.28 10.45
C ALA A 306 8.85 -19.27 9.39
N GLY A 307 8.07 -20.30 9.06
CA GLY A 307 8.40 -21.25 7.99
C GLY A 307 8.82 -20.53 6.69
N GLY A 308 9.94 -20.95 6.10
CA GLY A 308 10.52 -20.32 4.90
C GLY A 308 11.21 -18.97 5.14
N GLY A 309 11.35 -18.53 6.39
CA GLY A 309 11.98 -17.27 6.79
C GLY A 309 13.43 -17.39 7.28
N THR A 310 14.04 -18.58 7.27
CA THR A 310 15.38 -18.83 7.84
C THR A 310 16.43 -17.85 7.31
N PHE A 311 16.44 -17.56 6.01
CA PHE A 311 17.37 -16.59 5.44
C PHE A 311 17.24 -15.17 6.02
N MET A 312 16.03 -14.74 6.41
CA MET A 312 15.85 -13.45 7.11
C MET A 312 16.36 -13.52 8.55
N HIS A 313 16.16 -14.65 9.22
CA HIS A 313 16.69 -14.89 10.56
C HIS A 313 18.23 -14.87 10.57
N ASP A 314 18.86 -15.62 9.67
CA ASP A 314 20.31 -15.70 9.51
C ASP A 314 20.88 -14.31 9.18
N TYR A 315 20.21 -13.53 8.32
CA TYR A 315 20.59 -12.15 8.02
C TYR A 315 20.69 -11.28 9.29
N TYR A 316 19.78 -11.43 10.25
CA TYR A 316 19.80 -10.64 11.49
C TYR A 316 20.75 -11.20 12.56
N ASN A 317 21.05 -12.50 12.55
CA ASN A 317 21.96 -13.12 13.52
C ASN A 317 23.43 -13.07 13.09
N ASP A 318 23.71 -13.34 11.82
CA ASP A 318 25.05 -13.66 11.34
C ASP A 318 25.66 -12.52 10.49
N GLY A 319 24.87 -11.50 10.18
CA GLY A 319 25.25 -10.42 9.28
C GLY A 319 25.87 -9.19 9.96
N VAL A 320 26.42 -8.30 9.13
CA VAL A 320 26.90 -6.96 9.54
C VAL A 320 25.78 -6.17 10.22
N ILE A 321 26.07 -5.52 11.33
CA ILE A 321 25.20 -4.55 12.01
C ILE A 321 25.98 -3.23 12.07
N PRO A 322 25.38 -2.07 11.70
CA PRO A 322 23.98 -1.85 11.31
C PRO A 322 23.66 -2.38 9.90
N LYS A 323 22.37 -2.55 9.61
CA LYS A 323 21.84 -2.82 8.27
C LYS A 323 21.67 -1.51 7.50
N ASP A 324 21.68 -1.61 6.18
CA ASP A 324 21.40 -0.51 5.27
C ASP A 324 20.29 -0.88 4.27
N LEU A 325 19.75 0.13 3.57
CA LEU A 325 18.67 -0.07 2.60
C LEU A 325 19.06 -1.05 1.49
N ALA A 326 20.32 -1.03 1.07
CA ALA A 326 20.82 -1.89 0.01
C ALA A 326 20.82 -3.37 0.40
N SER A 327 21.37 -3.72 1.56
CA SER A 327 21.36 -5.09 2.06
C SER A 327 19.94 -5.58 2.37
N HIS A 328 19.06 -4.72 2.90
CA HIS A 328 17.65 -5.04 3.15
C HIS A 328 16.90 -5.35 1.84
N TYR A 329 17.15 -4.55 0.79
CA TYR A 329 16.61 -4.77 -0.56
C TYR A 329 17.11 -6.07 -1.19
N GLN A 330 18.41 -6.35 -1.12
CA GLN A 330 19.02 -7.53 -1.73
C GLN A 330 18.63 -8.85 -1.04
N LEU A 331 18.41 -8.83 0.28
CA LEU A 331 18.06 -10.02 1.06
C LEU A 331 16.87 -10.78 0.48
N MET A 332 15.89 -10.04 -0.02
CA MET A 332 14.63 -10.62 -0.48
C MET A 332 14.73 -11.22 -1.86
N GLY A 333 15.76 -10.92 -2.66
CA GLY A 333 15.86 -11.34 -4.05
C GLY A 333 14.77 -10.75 -4.96
N HIS A 334 14.90 -10.99 -6.26
CA HIS A 334 14.25 -10.20 -7.31
C HIS A 334 13.21 -10.96 -8.15
N ASN A 335 12.74 -12.12 -7.68
CA ASN A 335 11.84 -13.00 -8.45
C ASN A 335 10.34 -12.83 -8.13
N GLY A 336 9.98 -11.86 -7.28
CA GLY A 336 8.60 -11.51 -6.96
C GLY A 336 7.85 -10.88 -8.13
N LEU A 337 6.58 -10.55 -7.94
CA LEU A 337 5.87 -9.63 -8.81
C LEU A 337 6.43 -8.22 -8.60
N HIS A 338 6.38 -7.68 -7.38
CA HIS A 338 7.07 -6.42 -7.03
C HIS A 338 7.85 -6.56 -5.73
N LEU A 339 8.88 -5.73 -5.57
CA LEU A 339 9.68 -5.57 -4.37
C LEU A 339 9.70 -4.09 -3.99
N LEU A 340 9.43 -3.78 -2.72
CA LEU A 340 9.52 -2.42 -2.17
C LEU A 340 10.33 -2.44 -0.88
N SER A 341 11.31 -1.55 -0.77
CA SER A 341 12.09 -1.28 0.44
C SER A 341 12.04 0.20 0.78
N LEU A 342 12.09 0.52 2.07
CA LEU A 342 12.20 1.90 2.52
C LEU A 342 13.16 2.07 3.68
N ALA A 343 13.76 3.25 3.74
CA ALA A 343 14.57 3.73 4.86
C ALA A 343 13.91 4.97 5.47
N TYR A 344 13.25 4.78 6.60
CA TYR A 344 12.54 5.83 7.33
C TYR A 344 13.48 6.63 8.23
N ARG A 345 13.39 7.96 8.17
CA ARG A 345 14.16 8.91 9.01
C ARG A 345 13.26 9.79 9.87
N GLY A 346 12.04 10.07 9.41
CA GLY A 346 11.04 10.87 10.12
C GLY A 346 9.75 11.00 9.33
N ARG A 347 8.72 11.62 9.92
CA ARG A 347 7.44 11.85 9.22
C ARG A 347 7.68 12.66 7.95
N GLY A 348 7.27 12.10 6.81
CA GLY A 348 7.48 12.69 5.48
C GLY A 348 8.93 12.69 5.00
N ASP A 349 9.81 11.93 5.66
CA ASP A 349 11.23 11.81 5.32
C ASP A 349 11.65 10.33 5.27
N MET A 350 11.67 9.78 4.06
CA MET A 350 12.12 8.42 3.78
C MET A 350 12.57 8.25 2.34
N THR A 351 13.54 7.35 2.13
CA THR A 351 13.91 6.85 0.81
C THR A 351 13.09 5.61 0.50
N ILE A 352 12.56 5.48 -0.71
CA ILE A 352 11.79 4.32 -1.19
C ILE A 352 12.49 3.77 -2.44
N TRP A 353 12.79 2.47 -2.42
CA TRP A 353 13.25 1.72 -3.57
C TRP A 353 12.19 0.71 -3.97
N PHE A 354 11.91 0.61 -5.27
CA PHE A 354 11.06 -0.46 -5.76
C PHE A 354 11.43 -0.92 -7.16
N GLU A 355 10.98 -2.11 -7.49
CA GLU A 355 11.02 -2.68 -8.83
C GLU A 355 9.81 -3.61 -9.00
N GLY A 356 9.62 -4.12 -10.20
CA GLY A 356 8.86 -5.35 -10.33
C GLY A 356 9.23 -6.18 -11.54
N ARG A 357 8.47 -7.23 -11.78
CA ARG A 357 8.65 -8.20 -12.84
C ARG A 357 8.37 -7.60 -14.21
N SER A 358 9.28 -7.84 -15.15
CA SER A 358 9.07 -7.56 -16.58
C SER A 358 9.17 -8.84 -17.39
N ASP A 359 8.84 -8.78 -18.68
CA ASP A 359 9.04 -9.90 -19.61
C ASP A 359 10.51 -10.33 -19.73
N SER A 360 11.45 -9.45 -19.36
CA SER A 360 12.90 -9.70 -19.42
C SER A 360 13.54 -10.01 -18.06
N GLY A 361 12.74 -10.13 -17.00
CA GLY A 361 13.21 -10.36 -15.63
C GLY A 361 12.58 -9.38 -14.67
N VAL A 362 13.29 -8.30 -14.36
CA VAL A 362 12.80 -7.18 -13.53
C VAL A 362 12.92 -5.85 -14.26
N THR A 363 12.10 -4.88 -13.89
CA THR A 363 12.24 -3.49 -14.30
C THR A 363 13.50 -2.89 -13.67
N PRO A 364 14.02 -1.77 -14.19
CA PRO A 364 15.01 -1.00 -13.46
C PRO A 364 14.51 -0.68 -12.05
N ARG A 365 15.42 -0.70 -11.07
CA ARG A 365 15.13 -0.22 -9.72
C ARG A 365 14.85 1.27 -9.78
N VAL A 366 13.69 1.67 -9.27
CA VAL A 366 13.31 3.06 -9.08
C VAL A 366 13.68 3.46 -7.65
N GLU A 367 14.38 4.57 -7.51
CA GLU A 367 14.81 5.13 -6.23
C GLU A 367 14.20 6.52 -6.08
N LEU A 368 13.51 6.75 -4.97
CA LEU A 368 12.76 7.98 -4.73
C LEU A 368 12.95 8.45 -3.29
N GLU A 369 12.94 9.76 -3.12
CA GLU A 369 12.71 10.40 -1.83
C GLU A 369 11.24 10.75 -1.67
N TRP A 370 10.70 10.66 -0.46
CA TRP A 370 9.29 11.02 -0.16
C TRP A 370 8.93 12.43 -0.64
N SER A 371 9.87 13.37 -0.53
CA SER A 371 9.69 14.74 -0.99
C SER A 371 9.48 14.87 -2.51
N GLU A 372 9.97 13.91 -3.31
CA GLU A 372 9.75 13.88 -4.76
C GLU A 372 8.32 13.46 -5.11
N LEU A 373 7.72 12.59 -4.28
CA LEU A 373 6.33 12.16 -4.43
C LEU A 373 5.31 13.25 -4.05
N PHE A 374 5.65 14.05 -3.04
CA PHE A 374 4.76 15.03 -2.42
C PHE A 374 5.38 16.43 -2.42
N GLN A 375 5.89 16.87 -3.57
CA GLN A 375 6.42 18.22 -3.70
C GLN A 375 5.35 19.21 -3.22
N ALA A 376 5.71 20.15 -2.35
CA ALA A 376 4.83 21.27 -2.05
C ALA A 376 4.41 21.83 -3.41
N ALA A 377 3.09 21.98 -3.64
CA ALA A 377 2.58 22.55 -4.89
C ALA A 377 3.44 23.78 -5.14
N GLN A 378 4.30 23.69 -6.16
CA GLN A 378 5.19 24.77 -6.50
C GLN A 378 4.21 25.85 -6.89
N GLN A 379 3.94 26.80 -5.97
CA GLN A 379 3.01 27.89 -6.18
C GLN A 379 3.42 28.43 -7.53
N ASP A 380 2.61 28.10 -8.54
CA ASP A 380 2.76 28.66 -9.83
C ASP A 380 2.52 30.13 -9.55
N GLY A 381 3.61 30.89 -9.55
CA GLY A 381 3.57 32.32 -9.36
C GLY A 381 2.89 32.96 -10.56
N GLY A 382 1.64 32.57 -10.83
CA GLY A 382 0.68 33.24 -11.67
C GLY A 382 0.62 34.66 -11.15
N SER A 383 1.48 35.47 -11.76
CA SER A 383 1.73 36.86 -11.43
C SER A 383 0.61 37.74 -11.99
N ASP A 384 -0.64 37.33 -11.74
CA ASP A 384 -1.85 38.04 -12.15
C ASP A 384 -2.53 38.72 -10.95
N ALA A 385 -1.78 38.97 -9.87
CA ALA A 385 -2.17 39.99 -8.89
C ALA A 385 -1.96 41.37 -9.51
N GLY A 386 -2.99 41.86 -10.21
CA GLY A 386 -3.11 43.26 -10.57
C GLY A 386 -2.99 44.16 -9.34
N PRO A 387 -2.43 45.38 -9.48
CA PRO A 387 -2.15 46.26 -8.36
C PRO A 387 -3.42 46.98 -7.90
N ASP A 388 -4.24 46.30 -7.10
CA ASP A 388 -5.40 46.92 -6.46
C ASP A 388 -5.03 47.23 -5.01
N GLY A 389 -4.52 48.45 -4.81
CA GLY A 389 -4.22 49.01 -3.51
C GLY A 389 -5.46 49.14 -2.64
N GLY A 390 -5.34 48.70 -1.40
CA GLY A 390 -6.33 48.90 -0.34
C GLY A 390 -5.63 48.86 1.01
N VAL A 391 -5.38 50.06 1.55
CA VAL A 391 -4.76 50.33 2.85
C VAL A 391 -5.82 50.12 3.95
N ASP A 392 -5.36 49.89 5.18
CA ASP A 392 -6.06 50.03 6.48
C ASP A 392 -6.73 48.81 7.12
N ALA A 393 -6.01 48.21 8.08
CA ALA A 393 -6.43 47.83 9.44
C ALA A 393 -5.32 46.96 10.04
N GLY A 394 -4.64 47.29 11.12
CA GLY A 394 -5.14 47.73 12.42
C GLY A 394 -4.45 46.81 13.43
N ALA A 395 -3.44 47.34 14.12
CA ALA A 395 -2.58 46.60 15.03
C ALA A 395 -3.24 46.45 16.40
N ASP A 396 -3.62 45.23 16.78
CA ASP A 396 -3.99 44.91 18.16
C ASP A 396 -2.99 43.91 18.75
N ALA A 397 -2.10 44.46 19.56
CA ALA A 397 -1.16 43.74 20.40
C ALA A 397 -1.89 43.20 21.63
N GLY A 398 -2.02 41.88 21.73
CA GLY A 398 -2.40 41.17 22.95
C GLY A 398 -1.27 40.26 23.41
N LYS A 399 -0.48 40.73 24.38
CA LYS A 399 0.44 39.92 25.18
C LYS A 399 -0.37 39.25 26.29
N ASP A 400 -0.32 37.93 26.39
CA ASP A 400 -0.53 37.23 27.66
C ASP A 400 0.51 36.12 27.80
N ALA A 401 1.36 36.31 28.81
CA ALA A 401 2.38 35.38 29.27
C ALA A 401 1.86 34.65 30.49
N GLY A 402 2.04 33.33 30.53
CA GLY A 402 1.85 32.51 31.73
C GLY A 402 2.75 31.28 31.67
N PRO A 403 3.73 31.11 32.58
CA PRO A 403 4.53 29.91 32.67
C PRO A 403 4.00 29.01 33.80
N ASP A 404 3.42 27.86 33.45
CA ASP A 404 3.15 26.82 34.44
C ASP A 404 4.27 25.78 34.40
N ALA A 405 5.11 25.86 35.43
CA ALA A 405 6.11 24.87 35.78
C ALA A 405 5.45 23.67 36.46
N GLY A 406 5.61 22.48 35.88
CA GLY A 406 5.31 21.20 36.52
C GLY A 406 6.55 20.31 36.43
N THR A 407 7.23 20.11 37.56
CA THR A 407 8.42 19.28 37.71
C THR A 407 8.00 17.99 38.40
N ASP A 408 7.92 16.88 37.67
CA ASP A 408 7.77 15.55 38.28
C ASP A 408 9.02 14.72 37.99
N ALA A 409 9.80 14.55 39.05
CA ALA A 409 10.91 13.61 39.14
C ALA A 409 10.36 12.22 39.43
N VAL A 410 10.67 11.23 38.60
CA VAL A 410 10.66 9.83 39.00
C VAL A 410 12.01 9.24 38.66
N THR A 411 12.79 9.02 39.72
CA THR A 411 13.99 8.19 39.74
C THR A 411 13.52 6.78 40.00
N ASP A 412 13.86 5.82 39.13
CA ASP A 412 14.07 4.46 39.63
C ASP A 412 15.15 3.75 38.83
N ALA A 413 16.15 3.28 39.58
CA ALA A 413 17.35 2.63 39.10
C ALA A 413 17.20 1.13 39.36
N GLY A 414 17.17 0.32 38.30
CA GLY A 414 17.26 -1.13 38.38
C GLY A 414 18.47 -1.61 37.61
N THR A 415 19.60 -1.77 38.30
CA THR A 415 20.78 -2.50 37.83
C THR A 415 20.68 -3.90 38.39
N ASP A 416 20.67 -4.92 37.54
CA ASP A 416 21.11 -6.26 37.95
C ASP A 416 21.87 -6.95 36.81
N ALA A 417 23.04 -7.44 37.19
CA ALA A 417 24.01 -8.11 36.38
C ALA A 417 23.99 -9.61 36.69
N SER A 418 24.10 -10.47 35.68
CA SER A 418 24.66 -11.80 35.87
C SER A 418 25.27 -12.36 34.58
N THR A 419 26.60 -12.33 34.60
CA THR A 419 27.61 -13.29 34.10
C THR A 419 27.17 -14.68 33.63
N GLY A 420 27.85 -15.18 32.58
CA GLY A 420 28.11 -16.62 32.38
C GLY A 420 28.09 -17.06 30.91
N THR A 421 29.22 -17.00 30.19
CA THR A 421 30.20 -18.09 29.91
C THR A 421 30.16 -18.58 28.46
N ASP A 422 31.31 -18.37 27.83
CA ASP A 422 31.84 -18.75 26.52
C ASP A 422 31.96 -20.28 26.33
N SER A 423 31.79 -20.76 25.09
CA SER A 423 32.70 -21.72 24.42
C SER A 423 32.15 -22.20 23.08
N GLY A 424 32.96 -22.11 22.02
CA GLY A 424 32.89 -23.07 20.92
C GLY A 424 33.12 -22.52 19.52
N ALA A 425 34.38 -22.44 19.11
CA ALA A 425 34.81 -22.20 17.73
C ALA A 425 34.44 -23.37 16.79
N GLY A 426 34.12 -23.04 15.53
CA GLY A 426 33.92 -24.00 14.45
C GLY A 426 33.88 -23.31 13.09
N ASP A 427 35.07 -23.03 12.55
CA ASP A 427 35.32 -22.52 11.20
C ASP A 427 35.10 -23.64 10.16
N SER A 428 34.24 -23.42 9.17
CA SER A 428 34.41 -24.03 7.85
C SER A 428 33.60 -23.26 6.79
N GLY A 429 34.33 -22.47 6.01
CA GLY A 429 33.83 -21.83 4.80
C GLY A 429 33.32 -22.84 3.77
N GLY A 430 32.06 -22.66 3.38
CA GLY A 430 31.46 -23.23 2.18
C GLY A 430 30.72 -22.13 1.43
N GLN A 431 31.06 -21.95 0.16
CA GLN A 431 30.34 -21.04 -0.75
C GLN A 431 28.84 -21.38 -0.75
N PRO A 432 27.91 -20.39 -0.70
CA PRO A 432 26.50 -20.68 -0.81
C PRO A 432 26.18 -21.07 -2.25
N SER A 433 26.01 -22.37 -2.47
CA SER A 433 25.24 -22.89 -3.60
C SER A 433 23.81 -22.39 -3.46
N ASP A 434 23.40 -21.52 -4.38
CA ASP A 434 22.06 -21.34 -4.92
C ASP A 434 21.01 -22.29 -4.33
N GLY A 435 20.40 -21.82 -3.24
CA GLY A 435 19.38 -22.50 -2.46
C GLY A 435 18.18 -22.85 -3.31
N SER A 436 18.15 -24.11 -3.74
CA SER A 436 17.03 -24.77 -4.38
C SER A 436 15.84 -24.89 -3.42
N GLY A 437 14.72 -24.28 -3.81
CA GLY A 437 13.39 -24.82 -3.55
C GLY A 437 12.85 -24.75 -2.12
N CYS A 438 12.47 -23.55 -1.66
CA CYS A 438 11.31 -23.48 -0.76
C CYS A 438 10.10 -24.03 -1.52
N GLY A 439 9.50 -25.12 -1.02
CA GLY A 439 8.36 -25.84 -1.58
C GLY A 439 7.03 -25.09 -1.63
N CYS A 440 7.05 -23.79 -1.96
CA CYS A 440 5.93 -23.11 -2.59
C CYS A 440 6.06 -23.42 -4.09
N GLY A 441 5.74 -24.65 -4.49
CA GLY A 441 5.84 -25.07 -5.88
C GLY A 441 5.14 -24.04 -6.76
N THR A 442 5.91 -23.36 -7.61
CA THR A 442 5.42 -22.60 -8.76
C THR A 442 4.89 -23.58 -9.81
N GLY A 443 4.07 -24.53 -9.40
CA GLY A 443 3.32 -25.40 -10.28
C GLY A 443 2.51 -24.50 -11.18
N THR A 444 3.03 -24.32 -12.39
CA THR A 444 2.41 -23.58 -13.47
C THR A 444 1.10 -24.30 -13.77
N GLY A 445 0.02 -23.71 -13.29
CA GLY A 445 -1.34 -24.18 -13.51
C GLY A 445 -1.88 -24.99 -12.34
N TRP A 446 -2.95 -24.45 -11.75
CA TRP A 446 -4.18 -25.15 -11.32
C TRP A 446 -4.74 -24.70 -9.97
N PHE A 447 -3.96 -24.18 -9.02
CA PHE A 447 -4.52 -23.90 -7.67
C PHE A 447 -5.37 -22.61 -7.57
N GLY A 448 -4.93 -21.48 -8.12
CA GLY A 448 -5.74 -20.24 -8.10
C GLY A 448 -7.01 -20.31 -8.97
N LEU A 449 -6.93 -21.05 -10.08
CA LEU A 449 -8.04 -21.25 -11.01
C LEU A 449 -8.94 -22.43 -10.65
N ALA A 450 -8.58 -23.30 -9.70
CA ALA A 450 -9.50 -24.24 -9.06
C ALA A 450 -10.20 -23.61 -7.85
N LEU A 451 -9.58 -22.60 -7.22
CA LEU A 451 -10.23 -21.78 -6.22
C LEU A 451 -11.33 -20.92 -6.82
N LEU A 452 -11.19 -20.35 -8.04
CA LEU A 452 -12.33 -19.64 -8.64
C LEU A 452 -13.58 -20.53 -8.74
N PRO A 453 -13.58 -21.71 -9.37
CA PRO A 453 -14.69 -22.66 -9.37
C PRO A 453 -15.12 -23.09 -7.98
N ALA A 454 -14.22 -23.27 -7.02
CA ALA A 454 -14.57 -23.63 -5.64
C ALA A 454 -15.25 -22.47 -4.88
N VAL A 455 -14.75 -21.24 -5.02
CA VAL A 455 -15.31 -19.98 -4.53
C VAL A 455 -16.65 -19.73 -5.19
N LEU A 456 -16.75 -19.95 -6.50
CA LEU A 456 -17.96 -19.81 -7.30
C LEU A 456 -18.99 -20.93 -7.01
N TRP A 457 -18.54 -22.14 -6.72
CA TRP A 457 -19.38 -23.25 -6.25
C TRP A 457 -19.91 -23.00 -4.84
N ARG A 458 -19.08 -22.45 -3.95
CA ARG A 458 -19.52 -21.99 -2.61
C ARG A 458 -20.48 -20.80 -2.72
N LEU A 459 -20.24 -19.84 -3.63
CA LEU A 459 -21.18 -18.76 -3.96
C LEU A 459 -22.54 -19.31 -4.41
N ARG A 460 -22.55 -20.30 -5.30
CA ARG A 460 -23.80 -20.97 -5.73
C ARG A 460 -24.54 -21.64 -4.57
N ARG A 461 -23.83 -22.24 -3.60
CA ARG A 461 -24.45 -22.85 -2.42
C ARG A 461 -24.97 -21.82 -1.41
N SER A 462 -24.25 -20.71 -1.23
CA SER A 462 -24.65 -19.65 -0.30
C SER A 462 -25.82 -18.82 -0.82
N LEU A 463 -25.92 -18.61 -2.15
CA LEU A 463 -27.05 -17.91 -2.77
C LEU A 463 -28.30 -18.77 -2.92
N ALA A 464 -28.18 -20.10 -2.79
CA ALA A 464 -29.29 -21.04 -2.84
C ALA A 464 -29.90 -21.35 -1.46
N ARG A 465 -29.37 -20.73 -0.39
CA ARG A 465 -29.91 -20.72 0.96
C ARG A 465 -30.41 -19.32 1.26
#